data_AF-A0AAN4Z6L3-F1
#
_entry.id   AF-A0AAN4Z6L3-F1
#
_cell.length_a   1.000
_cell.length_b   1.000
_cell.length_c   1.000
_cell.angle_alpha   90.00
_cell.angle_beta   90.00
_cell.angle_gamma   90.00
#
_symmetry.space_group_name_H-M   'P 1'
#
loop_
_entity.id
_entity.type
_entity.pdbx_description
1 polymer ?
#
loop_
_entity_poly.entity_id
_entity_poly.type
_entity_poly.pdbx_seq_one_letter_code
_entity_poly.pdbx_strand_id
1 'polypeptide(L)'
;SFPSRQAMPAYKLYYFGIRGLGELVRQTLTLAGVEFEDIRVDNWKEFKGQTPFGQMPVLEVDGKQIPQSFAIARYVAKLHGLAGKTPFEAAWIDAIADQW
;
A
#
# COMPACT_ATOMS: atom_id res chain seq x y z
N SER A 1 31.96 7.12 -7.25
CA SER A 1 31.26 5.83 -7.37
C SER A 1 29.78 6.10 -7.15
N PHE A 2 28.90 5.48 -7.95
CA PHE A 2 27.49 5.49 -7.61
C PHE A 2 27.30 4.73 -6.30
N PRO A 3 26.56 5.26 -5.31
CA PRO A 3 26.26 4.50 -4.11
C PRO A 3 25.61 3.19 -4.55
N SER A 4 26.08 2.07 -4.00
CA SER A 4 25.45 0.78 -4.21
C SER A 4 23.96 0.92 -3.93
N ARG A 5 23.13 0.42 -4.86
CA ARG A 5 21.68 0.32 -4.69
C ARG A 5 21.47 -0.46 -3.38
N GLN A 6 21.23 0.24 -2.26
CA GLN A 6 20.59 -0.39 -1.11
C GLN A 6 19.37 -1.10 -1.69
N ALA A 7 19.28 -2.42 -1.49
CA ALA A 7 18.22 -3.22 -2.10
C ALA A 7 16.89 -2.56 -1.75
N MET A 8 16.19 -2.02 -2.76
CA MET A 8 14.90 -1.40 -2.52
C MET A 8 13.96 -2.48 -1.97
N PRO A 9 13.09 -2.14 -1.00
CA PRO A 9 12.16 -3.12 -0.45
C PRO A 9 11.34 -3.75 -1.59
N ALA A 10 11.10 -5.05 -1.51
CA ALA A 10 10.25 -5.74 -2.46
C ALA A 10 8.77 -5.51 -2.07
N TYR A 11 8.04 -4.77 -2.90
CA TYR A 11 6.62 -4.46 -2.70
C TYR A 11 5.73 -5.36 -3.57
N LYS A 12 4.71 -5.96 -2.98
CA LYS A 12 3.66 -6.70 -3.69
C LYS A 12 2.29 -6.28 -3.20
N LEU A 13 1.41 -5.88 -4.12
CA LEU A 13 0.02 -5.57 -3.82
C LEU A 13 -0.87 -6.73 -4.24
N TYR A 14 -1.57 -7.33 -3.28
CA TYR A 14 -2.59 -8.34 -3.55
C TYR A 14 -3.97 -7.68 -3.53
N TYR A 15 -4.69 -7.74 -4.66
CA TYR A 15 -6.08 -7.30 -4.75
C TYR A 15 -6.83 -8.03 -5.87
N PHE A 16 -8.14 -7.83 -5.94
CA PHE A 16 -8.96 -8.29 -7.06
C PHE A 16 -8.55 -7.61 -8.38
N GLY A 17 -8.89 -8.24 -9.51
CA GLY A 17 -8.74 -7.70 -10.87
C GLY A 17 -9.63 -6.49 -11.20
N ILE A 18 -9.99 -5.69 -10.21
CA ILE A 18 -10.77 -4.45 -10.32
C ILE A 18 -10.00 -3.28 -9.68
N ARG A 19 -10.51 -2.06 -9.81
CA ARG A 19 -9.96 -0.88 -9.15
C ARG A 19 -10.23 -0.91 -7.64
N GLY A 20 -11.49 -0.66 -7.24
CA GLY A 20 -11.95 -0.74 -5.86
C GLY A 20 -11.01 -0.06 -4.84
N LEU A 21 -10.91 -0.65 -3.65
CA LEU A 21 -10.00 -0.20 -2.59
C LEU A 21 -8.52 -0.40 -2.92
N GLY A 22 -8.19 -1.28 -3.87
CA GLY A 22 -6.81 -1.50 -4.31
C GLY A 22 -6.26 -0.35 -5.17
N GLU A 23 -7.13 0.38 -5.87
CA GLU A 23 -6.70 1.51 -6.72
C GLU A 23 -6.06 2.63 -5.91
N LEU A 24 -6.58 2.90 -4.71
CA LEU A 24 -5.97 3.86 -3.79
C LEU A 24 -4.50 3.50 -3.55
N VAL A 25 -4.23 2.22 -3.26
CA VAL A 25 -2.87 1.74 -3.00
C VAL A 25 -1.98 1.84 -4.24
N ARG A 26 -2.50 1.44 -5.42
CA ARG A 26 -1.78 1.57 -6.70
C ARG A 26 -1.36 3.02 -6.98
N GLN A 27 -2.28 3.96 -6.79
CA GLN A 27 -2.02 5.39 -7.00
C GLN A 27 -1.01 5.92 -5.98
N THR A 28 -1.12 5.56 -4.70
CA THR A 28 -0.16 6.00 -3.68
C THR A 28 1.25 5.49 -3.97
N LEU A 29 1.42 4.21 -4.31
CA LEU A 29 2.73 3.63 -4.67
C LEU A 29 3.31 4.30 -5.93
N THR A 30 2.47 4.52 -6.95
CA THR A 30 2.88 5.18 -8.19
C THR A 30 3.34 6.62 -7.94
N LEU A 31 2.58 7.41 -7.18
CA LEU A 31 2.94 8.79 -6.81
C LEU A 31 4.21 8.85 -5.95
N ALA A 32 4.46 7.82 -5.13
CA ALA A 32 5.67 7.67 -4.34
C ALA A 32 6.90 7.24 -5.15
N GLY A 33 6.74 6.92 -6.44
CA GLY A 33 7.81 6.39 -7.28
C GLY A 33 8.28 4.98 -6.88
N VAL A 34 7.40 4.21 -6.22
CA VAL A 34 7.70 2.86 -5.75
C VAL A 34 7.30 1.86 -6.83
N GLU A 35 8.27 1.08 -7.30
CA GLU A 35 8.01 -0.10 -8.11
C GLU A 35 7.41 -1.21 -7.24
N PHE A 36 6.35 -1.88 -7.73
CA PHE A 36 5.67 -2.95 -7.01
C PHE A 36 5.09 -3.98 -7.99
N GLU A 37 4.89 -5.20 -7.51
CA GLU A 37 4.16 -6.25 -8.23
C GLU A 37 2.65 -6.12 -7.97
N ASP A 38 1.84 -5.90 -9.01
CA ASP A 38 0.36 -5.85 -8.94
C ASP A 38 -0.22 -7.26 -9.10
N ILE A 39 -0.35 -7.99 -7.99
CA ILE A 39 -0.86 -9.37 -7.97
C ILE A 39 -2.39 -9.35 -7.95
N ARG A 40 -2.98 -9.72 -9.09
CA ARG A 40 -4.43 -9.82 -9.27
C ARG A 40 -4.90 -11.21 -8.86
N VAL A 41 -5.65 -11.26 -7.76
CA VAL A 41 -6.14 -12.50 -7.16
C VAL A 41 -7.49 -12.86 -7.78
N ASP A 42 -7.49 -13.90 -8.61
CA ASP A 42 -8.70 -14.43 -9.26
C ASP A 42 -9.42 -15.45 -8.36
N ASN A 43 -8.68 -16.35 -7.70
CA ASN A 43 -9.26 -17.36 -6.80
C ASN A 43 -9.24 -16.90 -5.33
N TRP A 44 -10.18 -16.04 -4.98
CA TRP A 44 -10.29 -15.49 -3.63
C TRP A 44 -10.51 -16.55 -2.55
N LYS A 45 -11.26 -17.62 -2.85
CA LYS A 45 -11.61 -18.64 -1.86
C LYS A 45 -10.36 -19.32 -1.28
N GLU A 46 -9.36 -19.58 -2.13
CA GLU A 46 -8.07 -20.16 -1.72
C GLU A 46 -7.15 -19.13 -1.08
N PHE A 47 -7.17 -17.88 -1.57
CA PHE A 47 -6.28 -16.85 -1.08
C PHE A 47 -6.70 -16.26 0.29
N LYS A 48 -7.99 -16.30 0.64
CA LYS A 48 -8.52 -15.66 1.85
C LYS A 48 -7.76 -16.00 3.13
N GLY A 49 -7.40 -17.26 3.32
CA GLY A 49 -6.67 -17.72 4.51
C GLY A 49 -5.23 -17.21 4.61
N GLN A 50 -4.69 -16.63 3.53
CA GLN A 50 -3.33 -16.09 3.46
C GLN A 50 -3.29 -14.58 3.76
N THR A 51 -4.44 -13.96 4.02
CA THR A 51 -4.54 -12.53 4.35
C THR A 51 -4.71 -12.32 5.85
N PRO A 52 -4.16 -11.25 6.45
CA PRO A 52 -4.17 -11.08 7.91
C PRO A 52 -5.59 -11.04 8.51
N PHE A 53 -6.53 -10.44 7.79
CA PHE A 53 -7.92 -10.24 8.26
C PHE A 53 -8.96 -10.96 7.39
N GLY A 54 -8.56 -11.89 6.53
CA GLY A 54 -9.50 -12.52 5.58
C GLY A 54 -10.11 -11.50 4.61
N GLN A 55 -9.36 -10.45 4.25
CA GLN A 55 -9.77 -9.30 3.45
C GLN A 55 -8.62 -8.82 2.56
N MET A 56 -8.96 -8.07 1.51
CA MET A 56 -8.01 -7.37 0.63
C MET A 56 -8.47 -5.91 0.45
N PRO A 57 -7.55 -4.96 0.16
CA PRO A 57 -6.16 -5.14 -0.25
C PRO A 57 -5.20 -5.51 0.88
N VAL A 58 -4.07 -6.13 0.49
CA VAL A 58 -2.91 -6.39 1.33
C VAL A 58 -1.65 -5.97 0.58
N LEU A 59 -0.82 -5.15 1.21
CA LEU A 59 0.53 -4.84 0.73
C LEU A 59 1.53 -5.72 1.48
N GLU A 60 2.40 -6.42 0.77
CA GLU A 60 3.55 -7.11 1.33
C GLU A 60 4.81 -6.28 1.06
N VAL A 61 5.61 -6.07 2.11
CA VAL A 61 6.89 -5.35 2.08
C VAL A 61 7.95 -6.26 2.69
N ASP A 62 8.88 -6.74 1.87
CA ASP A 62 9.92 -7.70 2.28
C ASP A 62 9.36 -8.91 3.06
N GLY A 63 8.28 -9.50 2.55
CA GLY A 63 7.60 -10.66 3.14
C GLY A 63 6.68 -10.36 4.32
N LYS A 64 6.55 -9.09 4.75
CA LYS A 64 5.64 -8.68 5.83
C LYS A 64 4.38 -8.03 5.28
N GLN A 65 3.22 -8.51 5.72
CA GLN A 65 1.92 -8.06 5.22
C GLN A 65 1.33 -6.91 6.04
N ILE A 66 0.74 -5.93 5.34
CA ILE A 66 -0.01 -4.81 5.86
C ILE A 66 -1.41 -4.86 5.22
N PRO A 67 -2.48 -5.13 6.00
CA PRO A 67 -3.87 -5.06 5.51
C PRO A 67 -4.41 -3.63 5.55
N GLN A 68 -5.62 -3.43 5.01
CA GLN A 68 -6.40 -2.17 5.01
C GLN A 68 -5.84 -1.06 4.11
N SER A 69 -6.62 -0.65 3.10
CA SER A 69 -6.21 0.31 2.06
C SER A 69 -5.68 1.63 2.62
N PHE A 70 -6.38 2.24 3.58
CA PHE A 70 -5.94 3.50 4.20
C PHE A 70 -4.69 3.34 5.07
N ALA A 71 -4.56 2.23 5.80
CA ALA A 71 -3.35 1.95 6.58
C ALA A 71 -2.13 1.80 5.66
N ILE A 72 -2.29 1.08 4.55
CA ILE A 72 -1.28 0.94 3.50
C ILE A 72 -0.92 2.32 2.90
N ALA A 73 -1.92 3.11 2.49
CA ALA A 73 -1.69 4.42 1.89
C ALA A 73 -0.91 5.35 2.84
N ARG A 74 -1.29 5.42 4.12
CA ARG A 74 -0.56 6.20 5.14
C ARG A 74 0.87 5.70 5.34
N TYR A 75 1.09 4.39 5.36
CA TYR A 75 2.42 3.80 5.50
C TYR A 75 3.34 4.24 4.37
N VAL A 76 2.90 4.10 3.11
CA VAL A 76 3.66 4.53 1.94
C VAL A 76 3.84 6.05 1.94
N ALA A 77 2.79 6.82 2.19
CA ALA A 77 2.86 8.27 2.19
C ALA A 77 3.88 8.81 3.22
N LYS A 78 3.96 8.20 4.42
CA LYS A 78 4.94 8.59 5.45
C LYS A 78 6.37 8.29 5.03
N LEU A 79 6.62 7.12 4.44
CA LEU A 79 7.97 6.74 4.00
C LEU A 79 8.49 7.60 2.85
N HIS A 80 7.59 8.10 2.00
CA HIS A 80 7.95 8.81 0.77
C HIS A 80 7.65 10.32 0.81
N GLY A 81 7.37 10.87 2.00
CA GLY A 81 7.21 12.32 2.18
C GLY A 81 5.91 12.91 1.60
N LEU A 82 4.87 12.09 1.44
CA LEU A 82 3.55 12.48 0.92
C LEU A 82 2.49 12.68 2.02
N ALA A 83 2.84 12.45 3.30
CA ALA A 83 1.90 12.54 4.43
C ALA A 83 1.83 13.93 5.09
N GLY A 84 2.21 14.99 4.37
CA GLY A 84 2.35 16.34 4.95
C GLY A 84 3.65 16.53 5.73
N LYS A 85 3.94 17.78 6.10
CA LYS A 85 5.18 18.19 6.78
C LYS A 85 5.02 18.32 8.29
N THR A 86 3.78 18.40 8.78
CA THR A 86 3.47 18.57 10.21
C THR A 86 2.45 17.55 10.68
N PRO A 87 2.37 17.26 11.99
CA PRO A 87 1.33 16.38 12.53
C PRO A 87 -0.10 16.85 12.21
N PHE A 88 -0.33 18.17 12.13
CA PHE A 88 -1.65 18.72 11.79
C PHE A 88 -2.00 18.55 10.31
N GLU A 89 -1.04 18.75 9.41
CA GLU A 89 -1.23 18.45 7.98
C GLU A 89 -1.48 16.96 7.75
N ALA A 90 -0.74 16.09 8.43
CA ALA A 90 -0.94 14.65 8.38
C ALA A 90 -2.35 14.25 8.88
N ALA A 91 -2.80 14.85 9.99
CA ALA A 91 -4.13 14.60 10.53
C ALA A 91 -5.25 15.06 9.57
N TRP A 92 -5.06 16.16 8.84
CA TRP A 92 -6.02 16.58 7.81
C TRP A 92 -6.06 15.66 6.61
N ILE A 93 -4.91 15.13 6.17
CA ILE A 93 -4.86 14.10 5.13
C ILE A 93 -5.60 12.84 5.59
N ASP A 94 -5.36 12.41 6.83
CA ASP A 94 -6.06 11.26 7.44
C ASP A 94 -7.57 11.51 7.51
N ALA A 95 -8.00 12.68 7.98
CA ALA A 95 -9.41 13.05 8.03
C ALA A 95 -10.07 13.05 6.65
N ILE A 96 -9.38 13.53 5.61
CA ILE A 96 -9.90 13.50 4.23
C ILE A 96 -10.06 12.06 3.73
N ALA A 97 -9.12 11.17 4.08
CA ALA A 97 -9.16 9.77 3.69
C ALA A 97 -10.27 8.99 4.42
N ASP A 98 -10.49 9.27 5.70
CA ASP A 98 -11.41 8.53 6.57
C ASP A 98 -12.88 9.00 6.50
N GLN A 99 -13.18 10.10 5.81
CA GLN A 99 -14.53 10.69 5.81
C GLN A 99 -15.59 9.96 4.96
N TRP A 100 -15.30 8.75 4.45
CA TRP A 100 -16.19 7.99 3.56
C TRP A 100 -16.34 6.53 3.98
#